data_AF-A0A2E8F098-F1
#
_entry.id   AF-A0A2E8F098-F1
#
_cell.length_a   1.000
_cell.length_b   1.000
_cell.length_c   1.000
_cell.angle_alpha   90.00
_cell.angle_beta   90.00
_cell.angle_gamma   90.00
#
_symmetry.space_group_name_H-M   'P 1'
#
loop_
_entity.id
_entity.type
_entity.pdbx_description
1 polymer ?
#
loop_
_entity_poly.entity_id
_entity_poly.type
_entity_poly.pdbx_seq_one_letter_code
_entity_poly.pdbx_strand_id
1 'polypeptide(L)' 'MDFPEPNAAIFAEAFNRSGTMDMVMVGDQLETDIKGARAFGLDAVWVNSETTSEALSIVPSYLQPTYRLRSLQ' A
#
# COMPACT_ATOMS: atom_id res chain seq x y z
N MET A 1 7.46 16.31 -10.30
CA MET A 1 6.76 15.02 -10.46
C MET A 1 5.34 15.35 -10.83
N ASP A 2 4.86 14.88 -11.97
CA ASP A 2 3.44 14.92 -12.30
C ASP A 2 2.76 13.81 -11.49
N PHE A 3 1.73 14.13 -10.71
CA PHE A 3 0.99 13.18 -9.87
C PHE A 3 -0.22 12.66 -10.65
N PRO A 4 -0.14 11.48 -11.32
CA PRO A 4 -1.10 11.11 -12.36
C PRO A 4 -2.36 10.40 -11.85
N GLU A 5 -2.51 10.22 -10.54
CA GLU A 5 -3.69 9.58 -9.94
C GLU A 5 -4.10 10.34 -8.68
N PRO A 6 -5.41 10.59 -8.41
CA PRO A 6 -5.85 11.28 -7.19
C PRO A 6 -5.35 10.61 -5.90
N ASN A 7 -5.13 9.30 -5.92
CA ASN A 7 -4.53 8.56 -4.80
C ASN A 7 -3.06 8.94 -4.55
N ALA A 8 -2.31 9.43 -5.53
CA ALA A 8 -0.90 9.79 -5.34
C ALA A 8 -0.73 11.05 -4.47
N ALA A 9 -1.73 11.93 -4.42
CA ALA A 9 -1.63 13.20 -3.69
C ALA A 9 -1.51 12.99 -2.17
N ILE A 10 -2.15 11.97 -1.60
CA ILE A 10 -2.05 11.67 -0.16
C ILE A 10 -0.63 11.22 0.23
N PHE A 11 0.00 10.41 -0.62
CA PHE A 11 1.37 9.95 -0.39
C PHE A 11 2.39 11.06 -0.58
N ALA A 12 2.18 11.94 -1.57
CA ALA A 12 2.98 13.14 -1.76
C ALA A 12 2.90 14.08 -0.55
N GLU A 13 1.70 14.29 -0.01
CA GLU A 13 1.52 15.10 1.18
C GLU A 13 2.16 14.45 2.42
N ALA A 14 2.04 13.13 2.56
CA ALA A 14 2.72 12.39 3.62
C ALA A 14 4.25 12.57 3.55
N PHE A 15 4.83 12.43 2.35
CA PHE A 15 6.25 12.69 2.10
C PHE A 15 6.64 14.13 2.44
N ASN A 16 5.84 15.12 2.03
CA ASN A 16 6.11 16.53 2.33
C ASN A 16 6.15 16.82 3.83
N ARG A 17 5.29 16.15 4.62
CA ARG A 17 5.22 16.32 6.09
C ARG A 17 6.29 15.54 6.83
N SER A 18 6.59 14.32 6.38
CA SER A 18 7.55 13.43 7.03
C SER A 18 9.00 13.78 6.66
N GLY A 19 9.22 14.33 5.46
CA GLY A 19 10.55 14.57 4.89
C GLY A 19 11.29 13.28 4.52
N THR A 20 10.61 12.12 4.50
CA THR A 20 11.24 10.81 4.27
C THR A 20 10.33 9.86 3.50
N MET A 21 10.95 8.95 2.73
CA MET A 21 10.28 7.82 2.08
C MET A 21 10.30 6.54 2.92
N ASP A 22 10.87 6.60 4.13
CA ASP A 22 10.76 5.54 5.13
C ASP A 22 9.35 5.55 5.74
N MET A 23 8.39 5.19 4.92
CA MET A 23 6.96 5.22 5.17
C MET A 23 6.34 3.91 4.70
N VAL A 24 5.31 3.47 5.42
CA VAL A 24 4.52 2.29 5.05
C VAL A 24 3.04 2.67 5.00
N MET A 25 2.37 2.31 3.90
CA MET A 25 0.93 2.41 3.81
C MET A 25 0.30 1.19 4.50
N VAL A 26 -0.68 1.42 5.38
CA VAL A 26 -1.42 0.37 6.07
C VAL A 26 -2.88 0.49 5.67
N GLY A 27 -3.43 -0.54 5.01
CA GLY A 27 -4.80 -0.52 4.50
C GLY A 27 -5.37 -1.91 4.26
N ASP A 28 -6.66 -1.98 3.93
CA ASP A 28 -7.42 -3.21 3.75
C ASP A 28 -7.87 -3.43 2.29
N GLN A 29 -7.66 -2.46 1.40
CA GLN A 29 -8.09 -2.50 0.01
C GLN A 29 -6.91 -2.64 -0.97
N LEU A 30 -6.88 -3.73 -1.75
CA LEU A 30 -5.79 -4.02 -2.71
C LEU A 30 -5.70 -2.97 -3.83
N GLU A 31 -6.82 -2.64 -4.48
CA GLU A 31 -6.85 -1.76 -5.66
C GLU A 31 -6.61 -0.27 -5.36
N THR A 32 -6.79 0.15 -4.10
CA THR A 32 -6.55 1.55 -3.70
C THR A 32 -5.29 1.67 -2.86
N ASP A 33 -5.25 1.03 -1.69
CA ASP A 33 -4.18 1.25 -0.71
C ASP A 33 -2.87 0.63 -1.19
N ILE A 34 -2.92 -0.65 -1.55
CA ILE A 34 -1.73 -1.40 -1.94
C ILE A 34 -1.25 -0.93 -3.30
N LYS A 35 -2.14 -0.88 -4.29
CA LYS A 35 -1.81 -0.37 -5.63
C LYS A 35 -1.22 1.03 -5.59
N GLY A 36 -1.88 1.94 -4.86
CA GLY A 36 -1.47 3.34 -4.75
C GLY A 36 -0.11 3.48 -4.08
N ALA A 37 0.10 2.81 -2.95
CA ALA A 37 1.38 2.81 -2.25
C ALA A 37 2.51 2.25 -3.12
N ARG A 38 2.28 1.11 -3.77
CA ARG A 38 3.25 0.45 -4.66
C ARG A 38 3.58 1.32 -5.88
N ALA A 39 2.58 1.96 -6.48
CA ALA A 39 2.78 2.90 -7.59
C ALA A 39 3.57 4.15 -7.17
N PHE A 40 3.42 4.60 -5.92
CA PHE A 40 4.19 5.69 -5.34
C PHE A 40 5.61 5.27 -4.89
N GLY A 41 5.89 3.97 -4.84
CA GLY A 41 7.18 3.42 -4.41
C GLY A 41 7.30 3.21 -2.90
N LEU A 42 6.18 3.09 -2.18
CA LEU A 42 6.14 2.81 -0.75
C LEU A 42 5.99 1.31 -0.47
N ASP A 43 6.43 0.92 0.72
CA ASP A 43 6.00 -0.34 1.31
C ASP A 43 4.51 -0.29 1.66
N ALA A 44 3.86 -1.44 1.54
CA ALA A 44 2.43 -1.57 1.80
C ALA A 44 2.14 -2.78 2.69
N VAL A 45 1.36 -2.56 3.74
CA VAL A 45 0.83 -3.58 4.64
C VAL A 45 -0.63 -3.79 4.29
N TRP A 46 -0.99 -5.02 3.92
CA TRP A 46 -2.39 -5.38 3.80
C TRP A 46 -2.90 -5.99 5.10
N VAL A 47 -3.89 -5.34 5.71
CA VAL A 47 -4.56 -5.80 6.92
C VAL A 47 -5.84 -6.52 6.52
N ASN A 48 -5.85 -7.84 6.69
CA ASN A 48 -7.03 -8.64 6.37
C ASN A 48 -7.05 -9.91 7.24
N SER A 49 -8.12 -10.11 7.98
CA SER A 49 -8.27 -11.25 8.91
C SER A 49 -8.60 -12.57 8.22
N GLU A 50 -9.11 -12.53 6.98
CA GLU A 50 -9.74 -13.66 6.31
C GLU A 50 -8.87 -14.25 5.18
N THR A 51 -7.85 -13.52 4.72
CA THR A 51 -7.11 -13.95 3.53
C THR A 51 -5.95 -14.88 3.85
N THR A 52 -5.86 -16.00 3.15
CA THR A 52 -4.77 -16.98 3.26
C THR A 52 -3.52 -16.57 2.46
N SER A 53 -2.39 -17.22 2.70
CA SER A 53 -1.15 -17.04 1.90
C SER A 53 -1.33 -17.41 0.44
N GLU A 54 -2.06 -18.48 0.15
CA GLU A 54 -2.30 -18.97 -1.20
C GLU A 54 -3.12 -18.00 -2.04
N ALA A 55 -4.13 -17.34 -1.44
CA ALA A 55 -4.97 -16.37 -2.14
C ALA A 55 -4.20 -15.16 -2.70
N LEU A 56 -3.05 -14.80 -2.12
CA LEU A 56 -2.21 -13.72 -2.67
C LEU A 56 -1.27 -14.18 -3.78
N SER A 57 -0.97 -15.47 -3.89
CA SER A 57 -0.05 -15.97 -4.92
C SER A 57 -0.60 -15.76 -6.34
N ILE A 58 -1.92 -15.64 -6.46
CA ILE A 58 -2.63 -15.35 -7.71
C ILE A 58 -2.89 -13.86 -7.93
N VAL A 59 -2.59 -13.01 -6.94
CA VAL A 59 -2.75 -11.56 -7.06
C VAL A 59 -1.63 -11.00 -7.93
N PRO A 60 -1.94 -10.14 -8.92
CA PRO A 60 -0.92 -9.50 -9.75
C PRO A 60 0.15 -8.81 -8.91
N SER A 61 1.41 -8.86 -9.35
CA SER A 61 2.56 -8.35 -8.58
C SER A 61 2.47 -6.86 -8.21
N TYR A 62 1.76 -6.06 -9.00
CA TYR A 62 1.51 -4.64 -8.69
C TYR A 62 0.49 -4.41 -7.57
N LEU A 63 -0.27 -5.44 -7.20
CA LEU A 63 -1.20 -5.46 -6.05
C LEU A 63 -0.66 -6.29 -4.88
N GLN A 64 0.54 -6.88 -5.00
CA GLN A 64 1.11 -7.65 -3.90
C GLN A 64 1.62 -6.70 -2.81
N PRO A 65 1.16 -6.86 -1.55
CA PRO A 65 1.65 -6.06 -0.44
C PRO A 65 3.07 -6.50 -0.03
N THR A 66 3.85 -5.58 0.53
CA THR A 66 5.17 -5.91 1.13
C THR A 66 4.97 -6.78 2.37
N TYR A 67 3.98 -6.43 3.21
CA TYR A 67 3.70 -7.12 4.47
C TYR A 67 2.22 -7.46 4.60
N ARG A 68 1.92 -8.38 5.52
CA ARG A 68 0.55 -8.76 5.85
C ARG A 68 0.37 -8.78 7.35
N LEU A 69 -0.76 -8.25 7.78
CA LEU A 69 -1.21 -8.34 9.17
C LEU A 69 -2.65 -8.86 9.18
N ARG A 70 -3.01 -9.60 10.24
CA ARG A 70 -4.42 -9.96 10.46
C ARG A 70 -5.22 -8.81 11.07
N SER A 71 -4.57 -8.01 11.91
CA SER A 71 -5.15 -6.88 12.65
C SER A 71 -4.06 -5.91 13.09
N LEU A 72 -4.46 -4.73 13.58
CA LEU A 72 -3.57 -3.71 14.18
C LEU A 72 -3.55 -3.73 15.72
N GLN A 73 -4.25 -4.68 16.32
CA GLN A 73 -4.29 -4.89 17.77
C GLN A 73 -3.14 -5.76 18.26
#